data_AF-A0A8T4M9Z4-F1
#
_entry.id   AF-A0A8T4M9Z4-F1
#
_cell.length_a   1.000
_cell.length_b   1.000
_cell.length_c   1.000
_cell.angle_alpha   90.00
_cell.angle_beta   90.00
_cell.angle_gamma   90.00
#
_symmetry.space_group_name_H-M   'P 1'
#
loop_
_entity.id
_entity.type
_entity.pdbx_description
1 polymer ?
#
loop_
_entity_poly.entity_id
_entity_poly.type
_entity_poly.pdbx_seq_one_letter_code
_entity_poly.pdbx_strand_id
1 'polypeptide(L)' 'MTTHYQKKVKLARQTKKIKWAPFWAVVKKFGPGKRVHPSAITAQKRHWRRTKLKLKPRTMGKRHLG' A
#
# COMPACT_ATOMS: atom_id res chain seq x y z
N MET A 1 20.39 -9.60 13.32
CA MET A 1 19.09 -9.04 12.86
C MET A 1 17.97 -9.70 13.64
N THR A 2 17.04 -8.94 14.23
CA THR A 2 15.92 -9.53 14.98
C THR A 2 14.91 -10.19 14.04
N THR A 3 14.25 -11.25 14.49
CA THR A 3 13.21 -12.00 13.76
C THR A 3 12.07 -11.11 13.23
N HIS A 4 11.84 -9.95 13.86
CA HIS A 4 10.81 -8.99 13.47
C HIS A 4 11.26 -7.94 12.44
N TYR A 5 12.54 -7.89 12.08
CA TYR A 5 13.07 -6.85 11.18
C TYR A 5 12.37 -6.85 9.82
N GLN A 6 12.24 -8.02 9.18
CA GLN A 6 11.58 -8.14 7.87
C GLN A 6 10.12 -7.69 7.92
N LYS A 7 9.40 -7.97 9.00
CA LYS A 7 8.02 -7.52 9.21
C LYS A 7 7.96 -6.00 9.27
N LYS A 8 8.88 -5.36 10.01
CA LYS A 8 8.98 -3.89 10.10
C LYS A 8 9.27 -3.25 8.74
N VAL A 9 10.20 -3.80 7.96
CA VAL A 9 10.54 -3.32 6.61
C VAL A 9 9.32 -3.40 5.68
N LYS A 10 8.60 -4.54 5.68
CA LYS A 10 7.38 -4.71 4.86
C LYS A 10 6.29 -3.72 5.28
N LEU A 11 6.07 -3.53 6.58
CA LEU A 11 5.12 -2.54 7.09
C LEU A 11 5.48 -1.11 6.65
N ALA A 12 6.74 -0.72 6.80
CA ALA A 12 7.23 0.60 6.39
C ALA A 12 7.01 0.84 4.89
N ARG A 13 7.32 -0.14 4.04
CA ARG A 13 7.06 -0.05 2.59
C ARG A 13 5.58 0.15 2.27
N GLN A 14 4.69 -0.55 2.98
CA GLN A 14 3.25 -0.41 2.77
C GLN A 14 2.72 0.94 3.26
N THR A 15 3.23 1.47 4.37
CA THR A 15 2.89 2.82 4.83
C THR A 15 3.31 3.91 3.85
N LYS A 16 4.44 3.74 3.15
CA LYS A 16 4.87 4.69 2.10
C LYS A 16 3.92 4.72 0.89
N LYS A 17 3.32 3.58 0.53
CA LYS A 17 2.44 3.46 -0.65
C LYS A 17 1.06 4.10 -0.50
N ILE A 18 0.56 4.26 0.72
CA ILE A 18 -0.84 4.67 0.96
C ILE A 18 -1.05 6.18 0.99
N LYS A 19 0.04 6.96 0.83
CA LYS A 19 -0.03 8.42 0.73
C LYS A 19 -0.75 8.82 -0.56
N TRP A 20 -1.44 9.95 -0.54
CA TRP A 20 -1.99 10.54 -1.76
C TRP A 20 -0.87 10.83 -2.77
N ALA A 21 -1.23 10.82 -4.05
CA ALA A 21 -0.36 11.32 -5.09
C ALA A 21 0.03 12.78 -4.79
N PRO A 22 1.28 13.18 -5.04
CA PRO A 22 1.71 14.54 -4.77
C PRO A 22 1.05 15.50 -5.76
N PHE A 23 0.85 16.75 -5.33
CA PHE A 23 0.20 17.78 -6.14
C PHE A 23 0.89 18.01 -7.48
N TRP A 24 2.23 18.03 -7.52
CA TRP A 24 2.98 18.20 -8.76
C TRP A 24 2.68 17.08 -9.78
N ALA A 25 2.35 15.86 -9.34
CA ALA A 25 2.00 14.77 -10.26
C ALA A 25 0.60 14.98 -10.87
N VAL A 26 -0.31 15.63 -10.14
CA VAL A 26 -1.62 16.05 -10.65
C VAL A 26 -1.44 17.10 -11.73
N VAL A 27 -0.64 18.13 -11.46
CA VAL A 27 -0.33 19.20 -12.43
C VAL A 27 0.34 18.63 -13.67
N LYS A 28 1.33 17.73 -13.50
CA LYS A 28 2.03 17.10 -14.63
C LYS A 28 1.10 16.26 -15.52
N LYS A 29 0.10 15.59 -14.96
CA LYS A 29 -0.82 14.71 -15.71
C LYS A 29 -1.97 15.47 -16.37
N PHE A 30 -2.56 16.44 -15.68
CA PHE A 30 -3.79 17.12 -16.12
C PHE A 30 -3.57 18.55 -16.63
N GLY A 31 -2.35 19.07 -16.50
CA GLY A 31 -2.01 20.45 -16.82
C GLY A 31 -2.31 21.43 -15.68
N PRO A 32 -1.79 22.66 -15.78
CA PRO A 32 -2.04 23.73 -14.82
C PRO A 32 -3.51 24.18 -14.85
N GLY A 33 -4.01 24.70 -13.73
CA GLY A 33 -5.35 25.30 -13.62
C GLY A 33 -6.52 24.32 -13.42
N LYS A 34 -6.30 23.00 -13.55
CA LYS A 34 -7.34 21.99 -13.29
C LYS A 34 -7.44 21.67 -11.79
N ARG A 35 -8.63 21.85 -11.20
CA ARG A 35 -8.93 21.53 -9.79
C ARG A 35 -9.22 20.03 -9.59
N VAL A 36 -8.29 19.17 -10.01
CA VAL A 36 -8.43 17.71 -9.87
C VAL A 36 -7.84 17.26 -8.52
N HIS A 37 -8.62 16.52 -7.75
CA HIS A 37 -8.15 15.96 -6.49
C HIS A 37 -7.15 14.80 -6.74
N PRO A 38 -6.06 14.64 -5.96
CA PRO A 38 -5.07 13.57 -6.13
C PRO A 38 -5.61 12.14 -6.13
N SER A 39 -6.84 11.94 -5.63
CA SER A 39 -7.56 10.66 -5.72
C SER A 39 -7.68 10.13 -7.14
N ALA A 40 -7.77 11.01 -8.14
CA ALA A 40 -7.86 10.60 -9.54
C ALA A 40 -6.61 9.87 -10.06
N ILE A 41 -5.44 10.09 -9.42
CA ILE A 41 -4.17 9.44 -9.81
C ILE A 41 -3.75 8.37 -8.80
N THR A 42 -4.22 8.48 -7.55
CA THR A 42 -3.82 7.58 -6.46
C THR A 42 -4.45 6.20 -6.66
N ALA A 43 -3.71 5.28 -7.29
CA ALA A 43 -4.19 3.92 -7.56
C ALA A 43 -4.35 3.06 -6.30
N GLN A 44 -3.47 3.22 -5.32
CA GLN A 44 -3.45 2.40 -4.11
C GLN A 44 -3.65 3.26 -2.88
N LYS A 45 -4.82 3.11 -2.25
CA LYS A 45 -5.09 3.65 -0.92
C LYS A 45 -5.57 2.51 -0.03
N ARG A 46 -5.05 2.41 1.18
CA ARG A 46 -5.36 1.30 2.09
C ARG A 46 -5.94 1.85 3.38
N HIS A 47 -7.07 1.28 3.79
CA HIS A 47 -7.62 1.50 5.13
C HIS A 47 -7.35 0.29 6.01
N TRP A 48 -6.84 0.50 7.22
CA TRP A 48 -6.42 -0.58 8.12
C TRP A 48 -7.58 -1.47 8.61
N ARG A 49 -8.81 -0.93 8.71
CA ARG A 49 -9.99 -1.75 9.05
C ARG A 49 -10.47 -2.59 7.87
N ARG A 50 -10.47 -2.03 6.66
CA ARG A 50 -11.09 -2.64 5.47
C ARG A 50 -10.13 -3.56 4.71
N THR A 51 -8.88 -3.16 4.51
CA THR A 51 -7.92 -3.87 3.65
C THR A 51 -6.70 -4.31 4.46
N LYS A 52 -6.65 -5.62 4.76
CA LYS A 52 -5.62 -6.22 5.61
C LYS A 52 -4.37 -6.60 4.81
N LEU A 53 -3.19 -6.41 5.41
CA LEU A 53 -1.93 -6.86 4.84
C LEU A 53 -1.71 -8.34 5.20
N LYS A 54 -1.53 -9.20 4.21
CA LYS A 54 -1.19 -10.62 4.39
C LYS A 54 0.32 -10.77 4.69
N LEU A 55 0.77 -10.17 5.80
CA LEU A 55 2.20 -10.16 6.20
C LEU A 55 2.65 -11.48 6.80
N LYS A 56 1.75 -12.17 7.50
CA LYS A 56 1.98 -13.53 7.96
C LYS A 56 1.72 -14.50 6.80
N PRO A 57 2.55 -15.55 6.63
CA PRO A 57 2.20 -16.64 5.72
C PRO A 57 0.83 -17.17 6.14
N ARG A 58 -0.04 -17.42 5.17
CA ARG A 58 -1.23 -18.21 5.44
C ARG A 58 -0.72 -19.61 5.82
N THR A 59 -1.11 -20.09 7.00
CA THR A 59 -1.04 -21.51 7.30
C THR A 59 -2.04 -22.18 6.36
N MET A 60 -1.54 -22.68 5.22
CA MET A 60 -2.33 -23.57 4.39
C MET A 60 -2.22 -24.96 5.02
N GLY A 61 -3.35 -25.56 5.37
CA GLY A 61 -3.35 -26.97 5.77
C GLY A 61 -2.77 -27.80 4.65
N LYS A 62 -1.75 -28.61 4.94
CA LYS A 62 -1.16 -29.50 3.95
C LYS A 62 -2.12 -30.68 3.77
N ARG A 63 -3.07 -30.54 2.85
CA ARG A 63 -4.07 -31.57 2.53
C ARG A 63 -3.46 -32.92 2.08
N HIS A 64 -2.17 -32.92 1.74
CA HIS A 64 -1.42 -34.09 1.24
C HIS A 64 -0.50 -34.74 2.28
N LEU A 65 -0.45 -34.25 3.53
CA LEU A 65 0.44 -34.82 4.56
C LEU A 65 -0.22 -35.81 5.53
N GLY A 66 -1.46 -36.24 5.28
CA GLY A 66 -2.20 -37.16 6.14
C GLY A 66 -2.79 -36.45 7.35
#